data_AF-A0A7C5NUU6-F1
#
_entry.id   AF-A0A7C5NUU6-F1
#
_cell.length_a   1.000
_cell.length_b   1.000
_cell.length_c   1.000
_cell.angle_alpha   90.00
_cell.angle_beta   90.00
_cell.angle_gamma   90.00
#
_symmetry.space_group_name_H-M   'P 1'
#
loop_
_entity.id
_entity.type
_entity.pdbx_description
1 polymer ?
#
loop_
_entity_poly.entity_id
_entity_poly.type
_entity_poly.pdbx_seq_one_letter_code
_entity_poly.pdbx_strand_id
1 'polypeptide(L)'
;MRKTLILFFMSIIIIGFLLTGCEEKTASGSDSTKPTTVKTTDSKSELKEIYSKPRNYMAKYNLVTSSDGQSFKTQLTHYFVGQNVRQDMTQDDTEMRIYLIDSAMYSCFSAPSQGWTCYKFNQLNKTDEDKLRSEIDKYDVVYTGTRTIAGKVGQCYKMTYQEANFEACYTSDGVPLFFKSVSPSGTMEMTAIQVGTASSSDLTLPAPAQEMPNYENLIKQYQQN
;
A
#
# COMPACT_ATOMS: atom_id res chain seq x y z
N MET A 1 -21.39 -18.66 10.21
CA MET A 1 -20.42 -17.58 10.51
C MET A 1 -19.56 -17.27 9.28
N ARG A 2 -20.14 -16.79 8.16
CA ARG A 2 -19.38 -16.52 6.91
C ARG A 2 -19.61 -15.14 6.28
N LYS A 3 -20.59 -14.35 6.75
CA LYS A 3 -20.91 -13.02 6.20
C LYS A 3 -20.07 -11.87 6.76
N THR A 4 -19.51 -12.03 7.96
CA THR A 4 -18.73 -10.97 8.63
C THR A 4 -17.37 -10.70 7.96
N LEU A 5 -16.78 -11.71 7.31
CA LEU A 5 -15.42 -11.59 6.74
C LEU A 5 -15.36 -10.64 5.52
N ILE A 6 -16.41 -10.62 4.69
CA ILE A 6 -16.46 -9.80 3.46
C ILE A 6 -16.51 -8.30 3.79
N LEU A 7 -17.14 -7.93 4.91
CA LEU A 7 -17.21 -6.53 5.37
C LEU A 7 -15.85 -5.99 5.86
N PHE A 8 -14.96 -6.85 6.38
CA PHE A 8 -13.61 -6.42 6.77
C PHE A 8 -12.74 -6.03 5.56
N PHE A 9 -12.88 -6.70 4.42
CA PHE A 9 -12.05 -6.43 3.24
C PHE A 9 -12.38 -5.11 2.52
N MET A 10 -13.63 -4.63 2.55
CA MET A 10 -13.91 -3.26 2.09
C MET A 10 -13.37 -2.20 3.05
N SER A 11 -13.38 -2.46 4.36
CA SER A 11 -12.84 -1.54 5.35
C SER A 11 -11.32 -1.38 5.25
N ILE A 12 -10.57 -2.44 4.91
CA ILE A 12 -9.09 -2.38 4.80
C ILE A 12 -8.59 -1.38 3.73
N ILE A 13 -9.44 -0.98 2.78
CA ILE A 13 -9.11 0.04 1.76
C ILE A 13 -9.42 1.48 2.26
N ILE A 14 -10.17 1.63 3.36
CA ILE A 14 -10.63 2.93 3.90
C ILE A 14 -10.59 2.98 5.45
N ILE A 15 -9.53 2.48 6.09
CA ILE A 15 -9.28 2.79 7.51
C ILE A 15 -8.56 4.14 7.60
N GLY A 16 -9.35 5.20 7.61
CA GLY A 16 -8.88 6.52 8.02
C GLY A 16 -8.51 6.50 9.51
N PHE A 17 -7.28 6.92 9.84
CA PHE A 17 -6.84 7.10 11.22
C PHE A 17 -7.70 8.18 11.91
N LEU A 18 -8.60 7.74 12.79
CA LEU A 18 -9.15 8.58 13.85
C LEU A 18 -8.23 8.47 15.08
N LEU A 19 -7.39 9.48 15.26
CA LEU A 19 -6.48 9.59 16.39
C LEU A 19 -7.19 10.21 17.60
N THR A 20 -7.49 9.41 18.62
CA THR A 20 -7.66 9.89 20.00
C THR A 20 -6.37 9.59 20.76
N GLY A 21 -5.58 10.63 21.04
CA GLY A 21 -4.24 10.48 21.60
C GLY A 21 -4.19 10.26 23.11
N CYS A 22 -3.07 9.71 23.56
CA CYS A 22 -2.60 9.76 24.94
C CYS A 22 -1.08 10.00 24.92
N GLU A 23 -0.62 11.16 25.39
CA GLU A 23 0.81 11.42 25.60
C GLU A 23 1.39 10.51 26.68
N GLU A 24 2.57 9.93 26.44
CA GLU A 24 3.47 9.53 27.53
C GLU A 24 4.95 9.75 27.16
N LYS A 25 5.67 10.52 28.00
CA LYS A 25 7.14 10.65 27.98
C LYS A 25 7.73 9.38 28.61
N THR A 26 8.93 8.85 28.31
CA THR A 26 10.32 9.38 28.42
C THR A 26 11.24 8.19 27.98
N ALA A 27 12.56 8.24 27.75
CA ALA A 27 13.63 9.23 27.96
C ALA A 27 14.77 9.04 26.92
N SER A 28 15.95 9.61 27.19
CA SER A 28 17.16 9.50 26.35
C SER A 28 18.23 8.58 26.97
N GLY A 29 18.98 7.87 26.11
CA GLY A 29 20.19 7.12 26.47
C GLY A 29 21.22 7.23 25.36
N SER A 30 22.35 7.86 25.65
CA SER A 30 23.44 8.14 24.69
C SER A 30 24.56 7.11 24.84
N ASP A 31 25.04 6.54 23.73
CA ASP A 31 26.40 6.02 23.66
C ASP A 31 27.07 6.37 22.32
N SER A 32 28.38 6.57 22.35
CA SER A 32 29.15 7.30 21.35
C SER A 32 29.95 6.35 20.47
N THR A 33 29.79 6.44 19.14
CA THR A 33 30.65 5.72 18.20
C THR A 33 31.22 6.68 17.13
N LYS A 34 32.50 6.48 16.87
CA LYS A 34 33.44 7.28 16.06
C LYS A 34 32.89 7.69 14.68
N PRO A 35 33.16 8.92 14.20
CA PRO A 35 32.63 9.40 12.92
C PRO A 35 33.33 8.75 11.73
N THR A 36 32.66 7.79 11.10
CA THR A 36 32.84 7.54 9.66
C THR A 36 32.33 8.77 8.91
N THR A 37 33.04 9.21 7.87
CA THR A 37 32.65 10.39 7.07
C THR A 37 31.25 10.20 6.46
N VAL A 38 30.24 10.74 7.14
CA VAL A 38 28.85 10.67 6.72
C VAL A 38 28.70 11.46 5.43
N LYS A 39 28.24 10.79 4.36
CA LYS A 39 27.59 11.49 3.25
C LYS A 39 26.35 12.15 3.84
N THR A 40 26.44 13.44 4.18
CA THR A 40 25.30 14.25 4.60
C THR A 40 24.44 14.64 3.40
N THR A 41 24.03 13.63 2.60
CA THR A 41 22.88 13.81 1.72
C THR A 41 21.65 13.88 2.63
N ASP A 42 20.78 14.86 2.36
CA ASP A 42 19.47 14.89 2.99
C ASP A 42 18.66 13.66 2.53
N SER A 43 18.42 12.71 3.46
CA SER A 43 17.68 11.48 3.20
C SER A 43 16.25 11.74 2.72
N LYS A 44 15.64 12.89 3.09
CA LYS A 44 14.34 13.32 2.58
C LYS A 44 14.43 13.70 1.11
N SER A 45 15.45 14.45 0.70
CA SER A 45 15.70 14.79 -0.70
C SER A 45 16.03 13.55 -1.56
N GLU A 46 16.81 12.59 -1.06
CA GLU A 46 17.04 11.31 -1.76
C GLU A 46 15.72 10.55 -1.97
N LEU A 47 14.90 10.42 -0.92
CA LEU A 47 13.62 9.71 -1.01
C LEU A 47 12.62 10.44 -1.93
N LYS A 48 12.61 11.79 -1.94
CA LYS A 48 11.86 12.58 -2.93
C LYS A 48 12.32 12.30 -4.36
N GLU A 49 13.63 12.16 -4.59
CA GLU A 49 14.15 11.82 -5.92
C GLU A 49 13.65 10.44 -6.38
N ILE A 50 13.69 9.45 -5.49
CA ILE A 50 13.12 8.11 -5.70
C ILE A 50 11.61 8.20 -6.01
N TYR A 51 10.85 9.02 -5.27
CA TYR A 51 9.41 9.19 -5.47
C TYR A 51 9.04 9.92 -6.77
N SER A 52 9.96 10.70 -7.35
CA SER A 52 9.76 11.39 -8.64
C SER A 52 9.98 10.51 -9.87
N LYS A 53 10.56 9.31 -9.72
CA LYS A 53 10.79 8.38 -10.85
C LYS A 53 9.45 7.82 -11.38
N PRO A 54 9.29 7.62 -12.70
CA PRO A 54 8.10 7.02 -13.26
C PRO A 54 7.97 5.54 -12.84
N ARG A 55 6.81 5.16 -12.29
CA ARG A 55 6.54 3.79 -11.85
C ARG A 55 6.17 2.90 -13.04
N ASN A 56 7.07 2.03 -13.50
CA ASN A 56 6.82 1.05 -14.56
C ASN A 56 7.29 -0.35 -14.14
N TYR A 57 6.62 -0.96 -13.15
CA TYR A 57 7.06 -2.21 -12.53
C TYR A 57 5.91 -3.17 -12.23
N MET A 58 6.24 -4.46 -12.22
CA MET A 58 5.46 -5.49 -11.56
C MET A 58 6.23 -5.93 -10.31
N ALA A 59 5.55 -6.10 -9.18
CA ALA A 59 6.16 -6.66 -7.99
C ALA A 59 5.15 -7.54 -7.24
N LYS A 60 5.58 -8.76 -6.90
CA LYS A 60 4.82 -9.69 -6.07
C LYS A 60 5.35 -9.65 -4.65
N TYR A 61 4.44 -9.57 -3.67
CA TYR A 61 4.76 -9.40 -2.27
C TYR A 61 4.16 -10.52 -1.42
N ASN A 62 4.87 -10.88 -0.35
CA ASN A 62 4.23 -11.44 0.84
C ASN A 62 3.74 -10.27 1.70
N LEU A 63 2.45 -10.26 2.03
CA LEU A 63 1.83 -9.33 2.96
C LEU A 63 1.52 -10.06 4.28
N VAL A 64 1.95 -9.47 5.40
CA VAL A 64 1.62 -9.89 6.75
C VAL A 64 0.97 -8.71 7.45
N THR A 65 -0.26 -8.88 7.93
CA THR A 65 -0.93 -7.93 8.82
C THR A 65 -1.13 -8.56 10.19
N SER A 66 -1.20 -7.73 11.23
CA SER A 66 -1.49 -8.16 12.60
C SER A 66 -2.26 -7.08 13.35
N SER A 67 -3.41 -7.45 13.95
CA SER A 67 -4.29 -6.62 14.77
C SER A 67 -4.92 -7.51 15.84
N ASP A 68 -5.14 -6.98 17.05
CA ASP A 68 -5.90 -7.66 18.12
C ASP A 68 -5.44 -9.09 18.45
N GLY A 69 -4.12 -9.34 18.37
CA GLY A 69 -3.51 -10.66 18.59
C GLY A 69 -3.70 -11.67 17.45
N GLN A 70 -4.41 -11.30 16.39
CA GLN A 70 -4.55 -12.10 15.16
C GLN A 70 -3.52 -11.64 14.13
N SER A 71 -3.07 -12.57 13.28
CA SER A 71 -2.26 -12.23 12.10
C SER A 71 -2.81 -12.90 10.85
N PHE A 72 -2.88 -12.13 9.77
CA PHE A 72 -3.29 -12.60 8.45
C PHE A 72 -2.08 -12.52 7.51
N LYS A 73 -1.93 -13.53 6.65
CA LYS A 73 -0.87 -13.61 5.64
C LYS A 73 -1.50 -13.85 4.30
N THR A 74 -1.10 -13.08 3.30
CA THR A 74 -1.54 -13.23 1.91
C THR A 74 -0.41 -12.90 0.94
N GLN A 75 -0.63 -13.17 -0.34
CA GLN A 75 0.19 -12.66 -1.42
C GLN A 75 -0.63 -11.70 -2.27
N LEU A 76 0.02 -10.63 -2.70
CA LEU A 76 -0.52 -9.68 -3.67
C LEU A 76 0.52 -9.38 -4.73
N THR A 77 0.06 -8.99 -5.92
CA THR A 77 0.93 -8.53 -7.01
C THR A 77 0.50 -7.14 -7.43
N HIS A 78 1.41 -6.17 -7.36
CA HIS A 78 1.21 -4.84 -7.90
C HIS A 78 1.77 -4.74 -9.31
N TYR A 79 1.06 -4.02 -10.16
CA TYR A 79 1.49 -3.57 -11.48
C TYR A 79 1.29 -2.05 -11.51
N PHE A 80 2.34 -1.31 -11.79
CA PHE A 80 2.30 0.14 -11.97
C PHE A 80 2.79 0.50 -13.37
N VAL A 81 2.03 1.34 -14.07
CA VAL A 81 2.39 1.91 -15.38
C VAL A 81 2.06 3.40 -15.35
N GLY A 82 3.08 4.22 -15.06
CA GLY A 82 2.95 5.64 -14.79
C GLY A 82 2.11 5.91 -13.53
N GLN A 83 0.90 6.44 -13.73
CA GLN A 83 -0.08 6.70 -12.67
C GLN A 83 -1.13 5.58 -12.54
N ASN A 84 -1.23 4.69 -13.53
CA ASN A 84 -2.22 3.64 -13.53
C ASN A 84 -1.69 2.40 -12.80
N VAL A 85 -2.57 1.77 -12.02
CA VAL A 85 -2.23 0.70 -11.06
C VAL A 85 -3.18 -0.48 -11.24
N ARG A 86 -2.66 -1.69 -11.07
CA ARG A 86 -3.44 -2.91 -10.84
C ARG A 86 -2.86 -3.63 -9.62
N GLN A 87 -3.73 -4.13 -8.75
CA GLN A 87 -3.40 -5.00 -7.64
C GLN A 87 -4.17 -6.31 -7.76
N ASP A 88 -3.45 -7.41 -7.88
CA ASP A 88 -4.00 -8.76 -7.83
C ASP A 88 -3.89 -9.33 -6.42
N MET A 89 -4.93 -10.04 -5.97
CA MET A 89 -4.94 -10.84 -4.76
C MET A 89 -5.75 -12.11 -5.02
N THR A 90 -5.29 -13.24 -4.48
CA THR A 90 -6.03 -14.50 -4.50
C THR A 90 -6.37 -14.90 -3.08
N GLN A 91 -7.62 -15.28 -2.83
CA GLN A 91 -8.07 -15.82 -1.55
C GLN A 91 -8.97 -17.03 -1.83
N ASP A 92 -8.59 -18.18 -1.28
CA ASP A 92 -9.13 -19.49 -1.66
C ASP A 92 -9.15 -19.62 -3.21
N ASP A 93 -10.26 -20.07 -3.80
CA ASP A 93 -10.45 -20.16 -5.26
C ASP A 93 -11.00 -18.86 -5.89
N THR A 94 -10.92 -17.72 -5.20
CA THR A 94 -11.38 -16.41 -5.70
C THR A 94 -10.19 -15.51 -6.04
N GLU A 95 -10.12 -15.07 -7.29
CA GLU A 95 -9.22 -13.97 -7.68
C GLU A 95 -9.94 -12.63 -7.54
N MET A 96 -9.25 -11.63 -6.98
CA MET A 96 -9.65 -10.23 -6.94
C MET A 96 -8.59 -9.39 -7.66
N ARG A 97 -9.02 -8.45 -8.48
CA ARG A 97 -8.15 -7.47 -9.16
C ARG A 97 -8.73 -6.07 -9.00
N ILE A 98 -7.98 -5.21 -8.33
CA ILE A 98 -8.33 -3.79 -8.15
C ILE A 98 -7.51 -2.99 -9.14
N TYR A 99 -8.13 -2.04 -9.85
CA TYR A 99 -7.47 -1.17 -10.79
C TYR A 99 -7.71 0.29 -10.43
N LEU A 100 -6.71 1.13 -10.65
CA LEU A 100 -6.84 2.58 -10.74
C LEU A 100 -6.35 2.96 -12.14
N ILE A 101 -7.27 3.33 -13.03
CA ILE A 101 -6.98 3.68 -14.42
C ILE A 101 -7.61 5.04 -14.70
N ASP A 102 -6.78 6.02 -15.07
CA ASP A 102 -7.20 7.39 -15.41
C ASP A 102 -8.07 8.03 -14.30
N SER A 103 -7.67 7.79 -13.04
CA SER A 103 -8.36 8.17 -11.79
C SER A 103 -9.70 7.47 -11.49
N ALA A 104 -10.16 6.54 -12.34
CA ALA A 104 -11.31 5.69 -12.04
C ALA A 104 -10.87 4.39 -11.35
N MET A 105 -11.59 4.00 -10.29
CA MET A 105 -11.38 2.72 -9.62
C MET A 105 -12.26 1.63 -10.24
N TYR A 106 -11.67 0.45 -10.43
CA TYR A 106 -12.39 -0.76 -10.81
C TYR A 106 -12.07 -1.88 -9.83
N SER A 107 -13.06 -2.69 -9.48
CA SER A 107 -12.86 -3.95 -8.76
C SER A 107 -13.45 -5.08 -9.58
N CYS A 108 -12.61 -6.03 -9.95
CA CYS A 108 -12.98 -7.23 -10.67
C CYS A 108 -12.76 -8.45 -9.78
N PHE A 109 -13.65 -9.42 -9.86
CA PHE A 109 -13.54 -10.69 -9.16
C PHE A 109 -13.88 -11.85 -10.09
N SER A 110 -13.23 -12.98 -9.85
CA SER A 110 -13.48 -14.24 -10.54
C SER A 110 -13.78 -15.32 -9.52
N ALA A 111 -14.91 -16.00 -9.69
CA ALA A 111 -15.25 -17.22 -8.97
C ALA A 111 -15.30 -18.40 -9.95
N PRO A 112 -14.97 -19.64 -9.52
CA PRO A 112 -14.69 -20.77 -10.43
C PRO A 112 -15.79 -21.14 -11.43
N SER A 113 -17.03 -20.71 -11.21
CA SER A 113 -18.20 -21.00 -12.06
C SER A 113 -18.86 -19.76 -12.70
N GLN A 114 -18.40 -18.55 -12.39
CA GLN A 114 -19.03 -17.29 -12.83
C GLN A 114 -18.17 -16.46 -13.78
N GLY A 115 -16.88 -16.80 -13.91
CA GLY A 115 -15.94 -16.00 -14.68
C GLY A 115 -15.72 -14.62 -14.05
N TRP A 116 -15.19 -13.68 -14.84
CA TRP A 116 -14.90 -12.33 -14.39
C TRP A 116 -16.14 -11.44 -14.40
N THR A 117 -16.43 -10.83 -13.26
CA THR A 117 -17.33 -9.67 -13.15
C THR A 117 -16.53 -8.46 -12.68
N CYS A 118 -16.74 -7.32 -13.32
CA CYS A 118 -16.05 -6.07 -13.01
C CYS A 118 -17.04 -4.96 -12.67
N TYR A 119 -16.74 -4.20 -11.61
CA TYR A 119 -17.47 -3.01 -11.21
C TYR A 119 -16.57 -1.77 -11.30
N LYS A 120 -17.13 -0.67 -11.77
CA LYS A 120 -16.53 0.67 -11.72
C LYS A 120 -17.10 1.44 -10.53
N PHE A 121 -16.23 2.17 -9.84
CA PHE A 121 -16.55 2.98 -8.68
C PHE A 121 -16.26 4.44 -8.98
N ASN A 122 -17.23 5.30 -8.68
CA ASN A 122 -17.08 6.74 -8.84
C ASN A 122 -16.34 7.30 -7.61
N GLN A 123 -15.17 7.85 -7.87
CA GLN A 123 -14.20 8.42 -6.91
C GLN A 123 -13.44 7.43 -6.02
N LEU A 124 -12.17 7.77 -5.81
CA LEU A 124 -11.34 7.34 -4.69
C LEU A 124 -10.73 8.58 -4.05
N ASN A 125 -10.61 8.57 -2.73
CA ASN A 125 -9.59 9.39 -2.06
C ASN A 125 -8.20 8.86 -2.44
N LYS A 126 -7.18 9.73 -2.47
CA LYS A 126 -5.79 9.32 -2.73
C LYS A 126 -5.40 8.11 -1.88
N THR A 127 -4.65 7.17 -2.46
CA THR A 127 -4.09 6.03 -1.71
C THR A 127 -3.14 6.52 -0.62
N ASP A 128 -2.89 5.72 0.41
CA ASP A 128 -1.96 6.11 1.48
C ASP A 128 -0.50 6.19 0.99
N GLU A 129 -0.13 5.45 -0.06
CA GLU A 129 1.15 5.64 -0.74
C GLU A 129 1.23 7.01 -1.43
N ASP A 130 0.19 7.42 -2.16
CA ASP A 130 0.18 8.72 -2.83
C ASP A 130 0.11 9.88 -1.83
N LYS A 131 -0.57 9.71 -0.68
CA LYS A 131 -0.48 10.64 0.46
C LYS A 131 0.96 10.72 0.97
N LEU A 132 1.56 9.60 1.37
CA LEU A 132 2.94 9.54 1.87
C LEU A 132 3.94 10.21 0.91
N ARG A 133 3.83 9.93 -0.41
CA ARG A 133 4.64 10.57 -1.45
C ARG A 133 4.43 12.09 -1.51
N SER A 134 3.17 12.53 -1.51
CA SER A 134 2.83 13.97 -1.64
C SER A 134 3.02 14.78 -0.36
N GLU A 135 3.10 14.13 0.80
CA GLU A 135 3.23 14.76 2.10
C GLU A 135 4.58 14.46 2.79
N ILE A 136 5.56 13.89 2.08
CA ILE A 136 6.85 13.44 2.64
C ILE A 136 7.63 14.55 3.39
N ASP A 137 7.35 15.82 3.09
CA ASP A 137 7.89 16.96 3.85
C ASP A 137 7.48 16.98 5.32
N LYS A 138 6.31 16.46 5.67
CA LYS A 138 5.79 16.37 7.04
C LYS A 138 6.49 15.32 7.90
N TYR A 139 7.17 14.36 7.29
CA TYR A 139 7.81 13.24 7.97
C TYR A 139 9.23 13.59 8.37
N ASP A 140 9.72 13.09 9.50
CA ASP A 140 11.16 12.91 9.67
C ASP A 140 11.60 11.69 8.85
N VAL A 141 12.74 11.78 8.16
CA VAL A 141 13.20 10.75 7.19
C VAL A 141 14.68 10.47 7.41
N VAL A 142 14.99 9.23 7.79
CA VAL A 142 16.35 8.77 8.10
C VAL A 142 16.71 7.59 7.21
N TYR A 143 17.75 7.73 6.39
CA TYR A 143 18.34 6.59 5.69
C TYR A 143 18.99 5.61 6.69
N THR A 144 18.69 4.33 6.55
CA THR A 144 19.09 3.25 7.48
C THR A 144 20.01 2.20 6.86
N GLY A 145 20.45 2.41 5.60
CA GLY A 145 21.33 1.51 4.87
C GLY A 145 20.66 0.84 3.68
N THR A 146 21.34 -0.14 3.08
CA THR A 146 20.82 -0.93 1.97
C THR A 146 20.40 -2.33 2.40
N ARG A 147 19.44 -2.92 1.68
CA ARG A 147 19.07 -4.35 1.78
C ARG A 147 18.96 -4.97 0.40
N THR A 148 19.29 -6.26 0.28
CA THR A 148 19.00 -7.05 -0.91
C THR A 148 17.70 -7.83 -0.71
N ILE A 149 16.67 -7.53 -1.50
CA ILE A 149 15.32 -8.11 -1.39
C ILE A 149 14.85 -8.46 -2.81
N ALA A 150 14.28 -9.66 -3.01
CA ALA A 150 13.92 -10.19 -4.33
C ALA A 150 15.07 -10.09 -5.39
N GLY A 151 16.33 -10.21 -4.94
CA GLY A 151 17.51 -10.07 -5.81
C GLY A 151 17.83 -8.62 -6.25
N LYS A 152 17.14 -7.62 -5.71
CA LYS A 152 17.36 -6.19 -5.97
C LYS A 152 17.97 -5.51 -4.75
N VAL A 153 18.89 -4.58 -4.96
CA VAL A 153 19.41 -3.71 -3.90
C VAL A 153 18.44 -2.53 -3.70
N GLY A 154 17.92 -2.38 -2.49
CA GLY A 154 17.08 -1.26 -2.10
C GLY A 154 17.77 -0.37 -1.07
N GLN A 155 17.53 0.93 -1.17
CA GLN A 155 17.86 1.96 -0.18
C GLN A 155 16.71 2.02 0.83
N CYS A 156 17.01 1.87 2.12
CA CYS A 156 16.01 1.76 3.18
C CYS A 156 15.93 3.04 4.02
N TYR A 157 14.71 3.50 4.26
CA TYR A 157 14.40 4.72 5.00
C TYR A 157 13.43 4.39 6.13
N LYS A 158 13.70 4.94 7.32
CA LYS A 158 12.69 5.09 8.35
C LYS A 158 12.03 6.44 8.19
N MET A 159 10.71 6.47 8.32
CA MET A 159 9.91 7.68 8.25
C MET A 159 9.01 7.73 9.48
N THR A 160 9.02 8.85 10.20
CA THR A 160 8.20 9.04 11.40
C THR A 160 7.33 10.28 11.24
N TYR A 161 6.04 10.15 11.55
CA TYR A 161 5.09 11.26 11.58
C TYR A 161 4.16 11.08 12.76
N GLN A 162 4.21 12.03 13.71
CA GLN A 162 3.54 11.90 15.01
C GLN A 162 3.97 10.58 15.69
N GLU A 163 3.02 9.75 16.14
CA GLU A 163 3.29 8.44 16.74
C GLU A 163 3.49 7.32 15.69
N ALA A 164 3.14 7.57 14.42
CA ALA A 164 3.19 6.57 13.37
C ALA A 164 4.61 6.38 12.84
N ASN A 165 5.06 5.13 12.84
CA ASN A 165 6.40 4.74 12.41
C ASN A 165 6.33 3.83 11.19
N PHE A 166 7.09 4.21 10.16
CA PHE A 166 7.15 3.54 8.88
C PHE A 166 8.60 3.19 8.54
N GLU A 167 8.80 2.06 7.87
CA GLU A 167 10.09 1.67 7.30
C GLU A 167 9.85 1.18 5.88
N ALA A 168 10.57 1.72 4.90
CA ALA A 168 10.40 1.32 3.51
C ALA A 168 11.75 1.22 2.80
N CYS A 169 11.89 0.25 1.91
CA CYS A 169 13.07 0.10 1.06
C CYS A 169 12.67 0.18 -0.41
N TYR A 170 13.37 1.00 -1.18
CA TYR A 170 13.12 1.22 -2.61
C TYR A 170 14.38 0.97 -3.43
N THR A 171 14.24 0.42 -4.62
CA THR A 171 15.32 0.47 -5.63
C THR A 171 15.59 1.91 -6.06
N SER A 172 16.73 2.16 -6.71
CA SER A 172 17.09 3.49 -7.25
C SER A 172 16.15 4.00 -8.34
N ASP A 173 15.39 3.12 -9.00
CA ASP A 173 14.32 3.43 -9.96
C ASP A 173 12.91 3.51 -9.33
N GLY A 174 12.79 3.39 -8.00
CA GLY A 174 11.56 3.68 -7.27
C GLY A 174 10.59 2.51 -7.07
N VAL A 175 11.03 1.27 -7.30
CA VAL A 175 10.26 0.06 -7.00
C VAL A 175 10.28 -0.21 -5.48
N PRO A 176 9.13 -0.29 -4.79
CA PRO A 176 9.09 -0.68 -3.39
C PRO A 176 9.46 -2.15 -3.24
N LEU A 177 10.50 -2.44 -2.46
CA LEU A 177 10.92 -3.79 -2.11
C LEU A 177 10.43 -4.22 -0.72
N PHE A 178 10.26 -3.24 0.18
CA PHE A 178 9.82 -3.46 1.54
C PHE A 178 8.99 -2.27 1.99
N PHE A 179 7.92 -2.54 2.74
CA PHE A 179 7.17 -1.55 3.50
C PHE A 179 6.74 -2.17 4.82
N LYS A 180 6.88 -1.42 5.90
CA LYS A 180 6.36 -1.75 7.22
C LYS A 180 5.75 -0.52 7.85
N SER A 181 4.55 -0.64 8.39
CA SER A 181 3.95 0.34 9.29
C SER A 181 3.66 -0.29 10.64
N VAL A 182 3.92 0.45 11.71
CA VAL A 182 3.57 0.08 13.09
C VAL A 182 2.74 1.20 13.69
N SER A 183 1.63 0.82 14.31
CA SER A 183 0.63 1.72 14.88
C SER A 183 -0.11 1.07 16.04
N PRO A 184 -0.86 1.83 16.88
CA PRO A 184 -1.66 1.25 17.95
C PRO A 184 -2.71 0.23 17.46
N SER A 185 -3.24 0.40 16.25
CA SER A 185 -4.19 -0.52 15.61
C SER A 185 -3.54 -1.74 14.96
N GLY A 186 -2.21 -1.89 15.04
CA GLY A 186 -1.51 -3.07 14.52
C GLY A 186 -0.28 -2.78 13.67
N THR A 187 0.22 -3.85 13.06
CA THR A 187 1.38 -3.85 12.16
C THR A 187 0.99 -4.36 10.78
N MET A 188 1.50 -3.71 9.74
CA MET A 188 1.49 -4.22 8.37
C MET A 188 2.93 -4.32 7.88
N GLU A 189 3.29 -5.44 7.26
CA GLU A 189 4.60 -5.68 6.66
C GLU A 189 4.43 -6.32 5.27
N MET A 190 5.02 -5.71 4.25
CA MET A 190 4.93 -6.11 2.86
C MET A 190 6.35 -6.24 2.30
N THR A 191 6.74 -7.46 1.92
CA THR A 191 8.09 -7.77 1.42
C THR A 191 8.03 -8.36 0.02
N ALA A 192 8.76 -7.76 -0.92
CA ALA A 192 8.83 -8.23 -2.30
C ALA A 192 9.52 -9.61 -2.38
N ILE A 193 8.90 -10.52 -3.12
CA ILE A 193 9.43 -11.85 -3.45
C ILE A 193 9.79 -11.98 -4.94
N GLN A 194 9.23 -11.12 -5.79
CA GLN A 194 9.54 -11.05 -7.22
C GLN A 194 9.39 -9.60 -7.70
N VAL A 195 10.27 -9.16 -8.60
CA VAL A 195 10.21 -7.84 -9.26
C VAL A 195 10.46 -8.02 -10.76
N GLY A 196 9.67 -7.33 -11.58
CA GLY A 196 9.77 -7.25 -13.03
C GLY A 196 9.24 -5.92 -13.57
N THR A 197 9.05 -5.83 -14.88
CA THR A 197 8.50 -4.65 -15.56
C THR A 197 7.03 -4.88 -15.88
N ALA A 198 6.17 -3.87 -15.70
CA ALA A 198 4.78 -3.89 -16.14
C ALA A 198 4.59 -3.08 -17.43
N SER A 199 3.51 -3.40 -18.14
CA SER A 199 3.15 -2.89 -19.47
C SER A 199 1.68 -2.45 -19.48
N SER A 200 1.27 -1.64 -20.46
CA SER A 200 -0.14 -1.23 -20.59
C SER A 200 -1.10 -2.41 -20.75
N SER A 201 -0.66 -3.52 -21.35
CA SER A 201 -1.44 -4.77 -21.45
C SER A 201 -1.78 -5.36 -20.06
N ASP A 202 -0.93 -5.19 -19.05
CA ASP A 202 -1.20 -5.67 -17.69
C ASP A 202 -2.37 -4.93 -17.03
N LEU A 203 -2.74 -3.75 -17.52
CA LEU A 203 -3.86 -2.94 -17.01
C LEU A 203 -5.19 -3.23 -17.72
N THR A 204 -5.24 -4.21 -18.61
CA THR A 204 -6.49 -4.59 -19.29
C THR A 204 -7.48 -5.21 -18.29
N LEU A 205 -8.71 -4.69 -18.25
CA LEU A 205 -9.79 -5.30 -17.46
C LEU A 205 -10.18 -6.66 -18.06
N PRO A 206 -10.39 -7.71 -17.25
CA PRO A 206 -10.70 -9.06 -17.74
C PRO A 206 -12.15 -9.22 -18.21
N ALA A 207 -13.03 -8.26 -17.89
CA ALA A 207 -14.40 -8.17 -18.37
C ALA A 207 -14.83 -6.70 -18.46
N PRO A 208 -15.87 -6.36 -19.25
CA PRO A 208 -16.46 -5.03 -19.23
C PRO A 208 -16.95 -4.64 -17.83
N ALA A 209 -16.65 -3.42 -17.39
CA ALA A 209 -17.07 -2.93 -16.08
C ALA A 209 -18.52 -2.42 -16.10
N GLN A 210 -19.29 -2.80 -15.08
CA GLN A 210 -20.62 -2.25 -14.80
C GLN A 210 -20.48 -1.09 -13.81
N GLU A 211 -21.22 0.00 -14.00
CA GLU A 211 -21.29 1.08 -13.00
C GLU A 211 -21.98 0.57 -11.74
N MET A 212 -21.34 0.69 -10.58
CA MET A 212 -22.01 0.43 -9.30
C MET A 212 -23.10 1.48 -9.06
N PRO A 213 -24.31 1.08 -8.59
CA PRO A 213 -25.31 2.04 -8.15
C PRO A 213 -24.71 2.99 -7.10
N ASN A 214 -24.90 4.30 -7.27
CA ASN A 214 -24.42 5.28 -6.29
C ASN A 214 -24.91 4.88 -4.89
N TYR A 215 -23.98 4.78 -3.94
CA TYR A 215 -24.26 4.38 -2.56
C TYR A 215 -25.28 5.30 -1.88
N GLU A 216 -25.34 6.58 -2.26
CA GLU A 216 -26.39 7.51 -1.79
C GLU A 216 -27.81 7.05 -2.18
N ASN A 217 -27.97 6.44 -3.36
CA ASN A 217 -29.26 5.92 -3.81
C ASN A 217 -29.62 4.63 -3.06
N LEU A 218 -28.63 3.79 -2.76
CA LEU A 218 -28.82 2.60 -1.92
C LEU A 218 -29.22 2.98 -0.49
N ILE A 219 -28.57 3.97 0.13
CA ILE A 219 -28.97 4.50 1.44
C ILE A 219 -30.41 5.03 1.39
N LYS A 220 -30.74 5.88 0.41
CA LYS A 220 -32.10 6.44 0.28
C LYS A 220 -33.16 5.35 0.09
N GLN A 221 -32.87 4.32 -0.70
CA GLN A 221 -33.77 3.17 -0.87
C GLN A 221 -33.94 2.37 0.43
N TYR A 222 -32.87 2.18 1.22
CA TYR A 222 -32.94 1.52 2.52
C TYR A 222 -33.64 2.36 3.61
N GLN A 223 -33.69 3.68 3.47
CA GLN A 223 -34.41 4.58 4.39
C GLN A 223 -35.89 4.77 4.04
N GLN A 224 -36.35 4.22 2.91
CA GLN A 224 -37.73 4.29 2.43
C GLN A 224 -38.52 2.98 2.59
N ASN A 225 -37.91 1.95 3.18
CA ASN A 225 -38.51 0.64 3.47
C ASN A 225 -38.32 0.28 4.96
#